data_AF-A0A136N4X6-F1
#
_entry.id   AF-A0A136N4X6-F1
#
_cell.length_a   1.000
_cell.length_b   1.000
_cell.length_c   1.000
_cell.angle_alpha   90.00
_cell.angle_beta   90.00
_cell.angle_gamma   90.00
#
_symmetry.space_group_name_H-M   'P 1'
#
loop_
_entity.id
_entity.type
_entity.pdbx_description
1 polymer ?
#
loop_
_entity_poly.entity_id
_entity_poly.type
_entity_poly.pdbx_seq_one_letter_code
_entity_poly.pdbx_strand_id
1 'polypeptide(L)'
;MLNENQLNSIKESHLPITIKIGENDTQLVYYGESMLLKQLRYFPFVLLIIMFLFLSIVYVYISTSNQQLHDRVWVGMSKETAHQLGTPLTSLFAWVELLKAENTSHETVNEIEKDLQRLQLIADRFSKIGSIPKLEEEKLLDHIRDIVAYMQKRASKNVVFSISSNKDEVLALISGSLFDWVIENIIRNSLDAMDGKGEIHIQVNDEVAQIIIDIQDTGKGISPQNTKKIFEPGFSTKKRDGA
;
A
#
# COMPACT_ATOMS: atom_id res chain seq x y z
N MET A 1 24.04 -55.09 24.51
CA MET A 1 22.78 -55.66 25.06
C MET A 1 21.68 -54.66 24.80
N LEU A 2 20.55 -55.08 24.23
CA LEU A 2 19.38 -54.21 24.02
C LEU A 2 18.74 -53.88 25.36
N ASN A 3 18.30 -52.64 25.56
CA ASN A 3 17.61 -52.21 26.77
C ASN A 3 16.14 -52.70 26.75
N GLU A 4 15.49 -52.94 27.90
CA GLU A 4 14.14 -53.54 27.95
C GLU A 4 13.09 -52.81 27.09
N ASN A 5 13.15 -51.48 27.05
CA ASN A 5 12.26 -50.65 26.23
C ASN A 5 12.43 -50.89 24.72
N GLN A 6 13.66 -51.16 24.27
CA GLN A 6 13.93 -51.46 22.86
C GLN A 6 13.38 -52.83 22.46
N LEU A 7 13.51 -53.81 23.36
CA LEU A 7 12.98 -55.16 23.14
C LEU A 7 11.45 -55.16 23.04
N ASN A 8 10.75 -54.40 23.89
CA ASN A 8 9.30 -54.26 23.84
C ASN A 8 8.83 -53.56 22.56
N SER A 9 9.53 -52.50 22.11
CA SER A 9 9.19 -51.84 20.84
C SER A 9 9.33 -52.76 19.62
N ILE A 10 10.29 -53.69 19.63
CA ILE A 10 10.50 -54.65 18.54
C ILE A 10 9.39 -55.71 18.54
N LYS A 11 8.96 -56.16 19.74
CA LYS A 11 7.84 -57.11 19.92
C LYS A 11 6.50 -56.58 19.39
N GLU A 12 6.27 -55.28 19.51
CA GLU A 12 5.06 -54.62 19.00
C GLU A 12 5.10 -54.37 17.48
N SER A 13 6.30 -54.20 16.92
CA SER A 13 6.47 -53.79 15.52
C SER A 13 6.37 -54.96 14.53
N HIS A 14 6.83 -56.15 14.91
CA HIS A 14 6.86 -57.33 14.03
C HIS A 14 6.58 -58.64 14.79
N LEU A 15 5.90 -59.58 14.13
CA LEU A 15 5.72 -60.94 14.65
C LEU A 15 7.07 -61.67 14.70
N PRO A 16 7.37 -62.41 15.79
CA PRO A 16 8.62 -63.15 15.90
C PRO A 16 8.69 -64.29 14.88
N ILE A 17 9.91 -64.59 14.44
CA ILE A 17 10.19 -65.78 13.62
C ILE A 17 10.39 -66.96 14.58
N THR A 18 9.55 -67.99 14.46
CA THR A 18 9.66 -69.22 15.25
C THR A 18 10.62 -70.19 14.58
N ILE A 19 11.70 -70.58 15.27
CA ILE A 19 12.65 -71.59 14.80
C ILE A 19 12.56 -72.81 15.71
N LYS A 20 12.31 -73.99 15.13
CA LYS A 20 12.29 -75.26 15.87
C LYS A 20 13.71 -75.84 15.92
N ILE A 21 14.22 -76.08 17.13
CA ILE A 21 15.52 -76.71 17.37
C ILE A 21 15.24 -78.04 18.07
N GLY A 22 15.11 -79.11 17.28
CA GLY A 22 14.73 -80.43 17.78
C GLY A 22 13.22 -80.67 17.88
N GLU A 23 12.82 -81.84 18.39
CA GLU A 23 11.41 -82.27 18.43
C GLU A 23 10.54 -81.48 19.42
N ASN A 24 11.13 -80.86 20.46
CA ASN A 24 10.38 -80.20 21.53
C ASN A 24 10.82 -78.77 21.90
N ASP A 25 11.83 -78.18 21.24
CA ASP A 25 12.32 -76.84 21.57
C ASP A 25 12.02 -75.82 20.47
N THR A 26 11.40 -74.70 20.86
CA THR A 26 11.03 -73.61 19.93
C THR A 26 11.64 -72.30 20.43
N GLN A 27 12.44 -71.66 19.58
CA GLN A 27 13.00 -70.34 19.86
C GLN A 27 12.27 -69.25 19.07
N LEU A 28 12.10 -68.08 19.69
CA LEU A 28 11.52 -66.89 19.07
C LEU A 28 12.62 -65.89 18.73
N VAL A 29 12.76 -65.59 17.44
CA VAL A 29 13.71 -64.58 16.95
C VAL A 29 12.94 -63.30 16.65
N TYR A 30 13.29 -62.24 17.37
CA TYR A 30 12.76 -60.89 17.16
C TYR A 30 13.75 -60.09 16.32
N TYR A 31 13.25 -59.43 15.27
CA TYR A 31 14.05 -58.58 14.40
C TYR A 31 13.47 -57.15 14.40
N GLY A 32 14.34 -56.16 14.56
CA GLY A 32 13.96 -54.75 14.47
C GLY A 32 14.27 -54.19 13.08
N GLU A 33 13.61 -53.08 12.73
CA GLU A 33 14.00 -52.32 11.54
C GLU A 33 15.43 -51.79 11.71
N SER A 34 16.26 -51.98 10.68
CA SER A 34 17.59 -51.40 10.66
C SER A 34 17.50 -49.86 10.66
N MET A 35 18.55 -49.21 11.17
CA MET A 35 18.64 -47.75 11.13
C MET A 35 18.49 -47.22 9.69
N LEU A 36 18.97 -47.99 8.71
CA LEU A 36 18.87 -47.68 7.28
C LEU A 36 17.42 -47.73 6.77
N LEU A 37 16.62 -48.71 7.19
CA LEU A 37 15.19 -48.81 6.85
C LEU A 37 14.39 -47.62 7.40
N LYS A 38 14.67 -47.20 8.63
CA LYS A 38 14.03 -46.01 9.23
C LYS A 38 14.42 -44.73 8.50
N GLN A 39 15.71 -44.55 8.20
CA GLN A 39 16.18 -43.41 7.40
C GLN A 39 15.50 -43.38 6.02
N LEU A 40 15.42 -44.52 5.33
CA LEU A 40 14.78 -44.61 4.01
C LEU A 40 13.28 -44.26 4.05
N ARG A 41 12.58 -44.58 5.14
CA ARG A 41 11.17 -44.24 5.34
C ARG A 41 10.92 -42.75 5.59
N TYR A 42 11.77 -42.09 6.38
CA TYR A 42 11.60 -40.67 6.72
C TYR A 42 12.21 -39.72 5.68
N PHE A 43 13.20 -40.18 4.91
CA PHE A 43 13.85 -39.41 3.86
C PHE A 43 12.90 -38.68 2.90
N PRO A 44 11.86 -39.30 2.30
CA PRO A 44 10.95 -38.60 1.39
C PRO A 44 10.16 -37.47 2.07
N PHE A 45 9.79 -37.62 3.35
CA PHE A 45 9.06 -36.58 4.08
C PHE A 45 9.94 -35.37 4.39
N VAL A 46 11.19 -35.59 4.79
CA VAL A 46 12.17 -34.52 4.99
C VAL A 46 12.40 -33.78 3.67
N LEU A 47 12.53 -34.51 2.56
CA LEU A 47 12.68 -33.92 1.24
C LEU A 47 11.47 -33.06 0.84
N LEU A 48 10.24 -33.53 1.09
CA LEU A 48 9.03 -32.76 0.82
C LEU A 48 8.95 -31.48 1.65
N ILE A 49 9.34 -31.52 2.92
CA ILE A 49 9.38 -30.32 3.78
C ILE A 49 10.39 -29.30 3.24
N ILE A 50 11.59 -29.76 2.87
CA ILE A 50 12.62 -28.89 2.29
C ILE A 50 12.13 -28.28 0.97
N MET A 51 11.51 -29.08 0.11
CA MET A 51 10.97 -28.62 -1.17
C MET A 51 9.84 -27.61 -0.96
N PHE A 52 8.94 -27.85 -0.01
CA PHE A 52 7.86 -26.91 0.32
C PHE A 52 8.41 -25.58 0.86
N LEU A 53 9.40 -25.64 1.75
CA LEU A 53 10.07 -24.45 2.28
C LEU A 53 10.74 -23.65 1.14
N PHE A 54 11.46 -24.35 0.26
CA PHE A 54 12.11 -23.74 -0.89
C PHE A 54 11.11 -23.08 -1.85
N LEU A 55 10.05 -23.78 -2.22
CA LEU A 55 8.99 -23.25 -3.08
C LEU A 55 8.29 -22.04 -2.45
N SER A 56 8.06 -22.07 -1.13
CA SER A 56 7.46 -20.94 -0.41
C SER A 56 8.36 -19.70 -0.44
N ILE A 57 9.67 -19.87 -0.25
CA ILE A 57 10.64 -18.77 -0.35
C ILE A 57 10.67 -18.20 -1.76
N VAL A 58 10.73 -19.06 -2.78
CA VAL A 58 10.71 -18.65 -4.19
C VAL A 58 9.40 -17.92 -4.52
N TYR A 59 8.27 -18.42 -4.04
CA TYR A 59 6.97 -17.79 -4.23
C TYR A 59 6.91 -16.40 -3.60
N VAL A 60 7.35 -16.25 -2.34
CA VAL A 60 7.42 -14.95 -1.66
C VAL A 60 8.33 -13.99 -2.45
N TYR A 61 9.52 -14.44 -2.84
CA TYR A 61 10.45 -13.64 -3.63
C TYR A 61 9.84 -13.14 -4.96
N ILE A 62 9.21 -14.04 -5.73
CA ILE A 62 8.56 -13.69 -7.01
C ILE A 62 7.38 -12.74 -6.76
N SER A 63 6.55 -13.01 -5.75
CA SER A 63 5.40 -12.17 -5.39
C SER A 63 5.84 -10.75 -5.05
N THR A 64 6.85 -10.60 -4.19
CA THR A 64 7.41 -9.30 -3.81
C THR A 64 8.07 -8.61 -5.00
N SER A 65 8.83 -9.34 -5.83
CA SER A 65 9.50 -8.76 -7.00
C SER A 65 8.50 -8.23 -8.05
N ASN A 66 7.39 -8.95 -8.27
CA ASN A 66 6.37 -8.53 -9.24
C ASN A 66 5.66 -7.23 -8.81
N GLN A 67 5.42 -7.05 -7.51
CA GLN A 67 4.87 -5.80 -6.98
C GLN A 67 5.86 -4.64 -7.19
N GLN A 68 7.13 -4.83 -6.82
CA GLN A 68 8.16 -3.81 -6.97
C GLN A 68 8.44 -3.40 -8.42
N LEU A 69 8.34 -4.35 -9.36
CA LEU A 69 8.55 -4.08 -10.79
C LEU A 69 7.41 -3.22 -11.36
N HIS A 70 6.16 -3.56 -11.04
CA HIS A 70 5.01 -2.74 -11.44
C HIS A 70 5.14 -1.32 -10.87
N ASP A 71 5.48 -1.18 -9.59
CA ASP A 71 5.63 0.14 -8.97
C ASP A 71 6.72 0.97 -9.65
N ARG A 72 7.89 0.38 -9.96
CA ARG A 72 8.99 1.08 -10.65
C ARG A 72 8.65 1.46 -12.09
N VAL A 73 8.00 0.58 -12.84
CA VAL A 73 7.61 0.86 -14.23
C VAL A 73 6.54 1.95 -14.26
N TRP A 74 5.54 1.88 -13.37
CA TRP A 74 4.52 2.92 -13.25
C TRP A 74 5.11 4.26 -12.83
N VAL A 75 6.02 4.27 -11.87
CA VAL A 75 6.76 5.47 -11.44
C VAL A 75 7.56 6.07 -12.60
N GLY A 76 8.38 5.25 -13.27
CA GLY A 76 9.23 5.71 -14.37
C GLY A 76 8.42 6.23 -15.56
N MET A 77 7.37 5.50 -15.95
CA MET A 77 6.46 5.89 -17.02
C MET A 77 5.68 7.16 -16.67
N SER A 78 5.22 7.30 -15.43
CA SER A 78 4.53 8.52 -14.95
C SER A 78 5.43 9.74 -15.01
N LYS A 79 6.68 9.60 -14.58
CA LYS A 79 7.68 10.68 -14.59
C LYS A 79 8.05 11.11 -16.01
N GLU A 80 8.30 10.15 -16.90
CA GLU A 80 8.60 10.41 -18.31
C GLU A 80 7.40 11.05 -19.03
N THR A 81 6.20 10.52 -18.81
CA THR A 81 4.95 11.06 -19.38
C THR A 81 4.70 12.50 -18.92
N ALA A 82 4.89 12.79 -17.63
CA ALA A 82 4.79 14.14 -17.10
C ALA A 82 5.76 15.11 -17.78
N HIS A 83 7.01 14.69 -17.97
CA HIS A 83 8.01 15.52 -18.65
C HIS A 83 7.61 15.80 -20.11
N GLN A 84 7.13 14.77 -20.83
CA GLN A 84 6.66 14.91 -22.20
C GLN A 84 5.38 15.74 -22.34
N LEU A 85 4.52 15.79 -21.30
CA LEU A 85 3.33 16.65 -21.26
C LEU A 85 3.64 18.11 -20.89
N GLY A 86 4.67 18.38 -20.07
CA GLY A 86 5.02 19.74 -19.66
C GLY A 86 5.43 20.65 -20.82
N THR A 87 6.14 20.10 -21.80
CA THR A 87 6.61 20.83 -23.00
C THR A 87 5.46 21.36 -23.88
N PRO A 88 4.49 20.55 -24.33
CA PRO A 88 3.35 21.06 -25.11
C PRO A 88 2.46 22.01 -24.30
N LEU A 89 2.31 21.81 -22.99
CA LEU A 89 1.56 22.73 -22.13
C LEU A 89 2.18 24.13 -22.09
N THR A 90 3.51 24.21 -21.98
CA THR A 90 4.23 25.49 -21.99
C THR A 90 3.99 26.25 -23.30
N SER A 91 4.03 25.55 -24.44
CA SER A 91 3.73 26.16 -25.75
C SER A 91 2.27 26.63 -25.84
N LEU A 92 1.31 25.89 -25.29
CA LEU A 92 -0.10 26.29 -25.26
C LEU A 92 -0.33 27.52 -24.39
N PHE A 93 0.37 27.65 -23.26
CA PHE A 93 0.34 28.87 -22.46
C PHE A 93 0.81 30.09 -23.25
N ALA A 94 1.88 29.95 -24.03
CA ALA A 94 2.37 31.03 -24.88
C ALA A 94 1.33 31.48 -25.93
N TRP A 95 0.58 30.54 -26.52
CA TRP A 95 -0.51 30.86 -27.44
C TRP A 95 -1.69 31.56 -26.76
N VAL A 96 -2.06 31.13 -25.56
CA VAL A 96 -3.09 31.78 -24.75
C VAL A 96 -2.70 33.22 -24.43
N GLU A 97 -1.45 33.45 -24.03
CA GLU A 97 -0.94 34.79 -23.73
C GLU A 97 -0.94 35.70 -24.96
N LEU A 98 -0.60 35.15 -26.14
CA LEU A 98 -0.71 35.86 -27.42
C LEU A 98 -2.17 36.22 -27.74
N LEU A 99 -3.11 35.30 -27.55
CA LEU A 99 -4.54 35.53 -27.81
C LEU A 99 -5.14 36.59 -26.87
N LYS A 100 -4.69 36.65 -25.61
CA LYS A 100 -5.05 37.73 -24.68
C LYS A 100 -4.55 39.09 -25.15
N ALA A 101 -3.32 39.13 -25.67
CA ALA A 101 -2.71 40.37 -26.19
C ALA A 101 -3.45 40.89 -27.45
N GLU A 102 -4.05 40.01 -28.24
CA GLU A 102 -4.81 40.35 -29.45
C GLU A 102 -6.29 40.74 -29.19
N ASN A 103 -6.72 40.88 -27.92
CA ASN A 103 -8.10 41.25 -27.54
C ASN A 103 -9.19 40.26 -28.03
N THR A 104 -8.80 39.01 -28.28
CA THR A 104 -9.74 37.94 -28.65
C THR A 104 -10.55 37.52 -27.42
N SER A 105 -11.87 37.34 -27.57
CA SER A 105 -12.84 36.80 -26.56
C SER A 105 -12.20 36.41 -25.22
N HIS A 106 -12.07 37.40 -24.32
CA HIS A 106 -11.36 37.24 -23.04
C HIS A 106 -11.89 36.08 -22.20
N GLU A 107 -13.18 35.76 -22.32
CA GLU A 107 -13.82 34.70 -21.54
C GLU A 107 -13.37 33.29 -21.98
N THR A 108 -13.32 33.02 -23.29
CA THR A 108 -12.87 31.72 -23.82
C THR A 108 -11.38 31.48 -23.55
N VAL A 109 -10.57 32.53 -23.71
CA VAL A 109 -9.12 32.45 -23.50
C VAL A 109 -8.79 32.21 -22.02
N ASN A 110 -9.54 32.83 -21.10
CA ASN A 110 -9.41 32.59 -19.66
C ASN A 110 -9.81 31.17 -19.25
N GLU A 111 -10.84 30.57 -19.86
CA GLU A 111 -11.20 29.16 -19.59
C GLU A 111 -10.12 28.19 -20.09
N ILE A 112 -9.56 28.42 -21.28
CA ILE A 112 -8.44 27.61 -21.80
C ILE A 112 -7.22 27.71 -20.88
N GLU A 113 -6.91 28.91 -20.38
CA GLU A 113 -5.82 29.09 -19.42
C GLU A 113 -6.02 28.29 -18.13
N LYS A 114 -7.24 28.30 -17.57
CA LYS A 114 -7.57 27.52 -16.37
C LYS A 114 -7.36 26.03 -16.61
N ASP A 115 -7.77 25.52 -17.77
CA ASP A 115 -7.56 24.11 -18.15
C ASP A 115 -6.08 23.78 -18.32
N LEU A 116 -5.29 24.67 -18.93
CA LEU A 116 -3.83 24.50 -19.02
C LEU A 116 -3.15 24.51 -17.65
N GLN A 117 -3.55 25.40 -16.74
CA GLN A 117 -3.05 25.43 -15.36
C GLN A 117 -3.37 24.13 -14.64
N ARG A 118 -4.58 23.61 -14.82
CA ARG A 118 -4.98 22.31 -14.27
C ARG A 118 -4.12 21.17 -14.83
N LEU A 119 -3.88 21.14 -16.14
CA LEU A 119 -3.05 20.12 -16.78
C LEU A 119 -1.58 20.22 -16.34
N GLN A 120 -1.06 21.43 -16.18
CA GLN A 120 0.30 21.66 -15.69
C GLN A 120 0.46 21.17 -14.25
N LEU A 121 -0.53 21.43 -13.39
CA LEU A 121 -0.55 20.90 -12.04
C LEU A 121 -0.58 19.37 -12.02
N ILE A 122 -1.37 18.75 -12.91
CA ILE A 122 -1.41 17.29 -13.06
C ILE A 122 -0.05 16.78 -13.50
N ALA A 123 0.56 17.36 -14.53
CA ALA A 123 1.89 16.97 -15.00
C ALA A 123 2.96 17.11 -13.90
N ASP A 124 2.99 18.22 -13.15
CA ASP A 124 3.91 18.40 -12.03
C ASP A 124 3.73 17.29 -10.97
N ARG A 125 2.48 17.01 -10.58
CA ARG A 125 2.16 15.92 -9.63
C ARG A 125 2.63 14.56 -10.14
N PHE A 126 2.38 14.26 -11.42
CA PHE A 126 2.86 13.02 -12.05
C PHE A 126 4.40 12.95 -12.09
N SER A 127 5.09 14.07 -12.31
CA SER A 127 6.57 14.12 -12.34
C SER A 127 7.21 13.79 -10.98
N LYS A 128 6.48 14.09 -9.90
CA LYS A 128 6.92 13.84 -8.53
C LYS A 128 6.66 12.40 -8.09
N ILE A 129 5.84 11.63 -8.80
CA ILE A 129 5.59 10.21 -8.50
C ILE A 129 6.91 9.44 -8.57
N GLY A 130 7.30 8.86 -7.43
CA GLY A 130 8.54 8.09 -7.22
C GLY A 130 9.84 8.87 -7.39
N SER A 131 9.78 10.21 -7.35
CA SER A 131 10.95 11.02 -7.01
C SER A 131 11.28 10.89 -5.51
N ILE A 132 12.55 11.01 -5.14
CA ILE A 132 12.94 11.06 -3.73
C ILE A 132 12.49 12.43 -3.19
N PRO A 133 11.59 12.50 -2.19
CA PRO A 133 11.11 13.76 -1.67
C PRO A 133 12.27 14.49 -0.96
N LYS A 134 12.43 15.78 -1.27
CA LYS A 134 13.27 16.67 -0.46
C LYS A 134 12.49 17.03 0.80
N LEU A 135 13.01 16.61 1.95
CA LEU A 135 12.39 16.89 3.25
C LEU A 135 13.02 18.14 3.85
N GLU A 136 12.18 19.06 4.29
CA GLU A 136 12.55 20.28 4.99
C GLU A 136 11.78 20.33 6.32
N GLU A 137 12.40 20.91 7.34
CA GLU A 137 11.76 21.05 8.66
C GLU A 137 10.74 22.19 8.58
N GLU A 138 9.47 21.84 8.76
CA GLU A 138 8.34 22.74 8.56
C GLU A 138 7.43 22.76 9.79
N LYS A 139 6.74 23.89 9.99
CA LYS A 139 5.71 24.04 11.01
C LYS A 139 4.40 23.43 10.50
N LEU A 140 4.17 22.18 10.87
CA LEU A 140 3.10 21.34 10.32
C LEU A 140 1.71 21.97 10.49
N LEU A 141 1.44 22.59 11.65
CA LEU A 141 0.15 23.20 11.94
C LEU A 141 -0.15 24.41 11.04
N ASP A 142 0.86 25.22 10.72
CA ASP A 142 0.69 26.38 9.83
C ASP A 142 0.37 25.91 8.41
N HIS A 143 1.10 24.89 7.95
CA HIS A 143 0.89 24.27 6.65
C HIS A 143 -0.53 23.69 6.51
N ILE A 144 -1.01 22.94 7.52
CA ILE A 144 -2.38 22.42 7.56
C ILE A 144 -3.42 23.54 7.56
N ARG A 145 -3.21 24.63 8.32
CA ARG A 145 -4.12 25.78 8.37
C ARG A 145 -4.24 26.44 7.00
N ASP A 146 -3.13 26.62 6.28
CA ASP A 146 -3.14 27.24 4.95
C ASP A 146 -3.91 26.39 3.94
N ILE A 147 -3.70 25.07 3.94
CA ILE A 147 -4.43 24.14 3.09
C ILE A 147 -5.93 24.18 3.41
N VAL A 148 -6.30 24.14 4.70
CA VAL A 148 -7.70 24.17 5.13
C VAL A 148 -8.36 25.49 4.75
N ALA A 149 -7.68 26.63 4.94
CA ALA A 149 -8.20 27.93 4.54
C ALA A 149 -8.41 28.02 3.01
N TYR A 150 -7.49 27.45 2.23
CA TYR A 150 -7.62 27.34 0.78
C TYR A 150 -8.81 26.47 0.36
N MET A 151 -8.99 25.31 1.00
CA MET A 151 -10.08 24.38 0.70
C MET A 151 -11.44 24.93 1.15
N GLN A 152 -11.51 25.61 2.30
CA GLN A 152 -12.73 26.21 2.82
C GLN A 152 -13.30 27.28 1.88
N LYS A 153 -12.44 28.07 1.21
CA LYS A 153 -12.87 29.06 0.20
C LYS A 153 -13.59 28.43 -1.01
N ARG A 154 -13.32 27.16 -1.29
CA ARG A 154 -13.88 26.41 -2.42
C ARG A 154 -14.97 25.41 -2.02
N ALA A 155 -15.08 25.12 -0.74
CA ALA A 155 -16.12 24.25 -0.21
C ALA A 155 -17.49 24.93 -0.20
N SER A 156 -18.54 24.13 -0.13
CA SER A 156 -19.89 24.62 0.15
C SER A 156 -19.92 25.34 1.50
N LYS A 157 -20.72 26.41 1.61
CA LYS A 157 -20.89 27.19 2.85
C LYS A 157 -21.44 26.35 4.02
N ASN A 158 -21.98 25.18 3.73
CA ASN A 158 -22.53 24.24 4.72
C ASN A 158 -21.49 23.24 5.25
N VAL A 159 -20.20 23.44 4.94
CA VAL A 159 -19.10 22.63 5.48
C VAL A 159 -18.34 23.42 6.54
N VAL A 160 -18.20 22.84 7.72
CA VAL A 160 -17.40 23.41 8.81
C VAL A 160 -16.07 22.68 8.91
N PHE A 161 -14.99 23.44 8.98
CA PHE A 161 -13.66 22.91 9.21
C PHE A 161 -13.22 23.24 10.63
N SER A 162 -12.58 22.29 11.29
CA SER A 162 -11.96 22.51 12.61
C SER A 162 -10.61 21.82 12.68
N ILE A 163 -9.66 22.46 13.35
CA ILE A 163 -8.30 21.94 13.55
C ILE A 163 -8.03 21.92 15.04
N SER A 164 -7.54 20.79 15.55
CA SER A 164 -7.09 20.63 16.94
C SER A 164 -5.69 20.04 16.99
N SER A 165 -4.95 20.32 18.06
CA SER A 165 -3.65 19.70 18.30
C SER A 165 -3.37 19.56 19.79
N ASN A 166 -2.56 18.56 20.15
CA ASN A 166 -2.07 18.36 21.51
C ASN A 166 -0.87 19.27 21.87
N LYS A 167 -0.29 19.99 20.89
CA LYS A 167 0.79 20.97 21.07
C LYS A 167 0.52 22.23 20.25
N ASP A 168 1.07 23.36 20.70
CA ASP A 168 0.94 24.64 19.98
C ASP A 168 1.83 24.71 18.73
N GLU A 169 2.97 24.01 18.75
CA GLU A 169 3.95 23.93 17.67
C GLU A 169 4.36 22.48 17.44
N VAL A 170 4.32 22.06 16.17
CA VAL A 170 4.68 20.71 15.71
C VAL A 170 5.60 20.87 14.51
N LEU A 171 6.86 20.44 14.65
CA LEU A 171 7.86 20.46 13.57
C LEU A 171 7.95 19.08 12.94
N ALA A 172 7.94 19.03 11.61
CA ALA A 172 8.06 17.77 10.87
C ALA A 172 8.96 17.93 9.64
N LEU A 173 9.74 16.90 9.34
CA LEU A 173 10.49 16.80 8.09
C LEU A 173 9.56 16.35 6.97
N ILE A 174 9.08 17.28 6.16
CA ILE A 174 8.14 17.00 5.06
C ILE A 174 8.61 17.63 3.75
N SER A 175 8.11 17.10 2.63
CA SER A 175 8.12 17.83 1.36
C SER A 175 6.80 18.59 1.29
N GLY A 176 6.83 19.92 1.48
CA GLY A 176 5.62 20.75 1.53
C GLY A 176 4.65 20.47 0.38
N SER A 177 5.13 20.47 -0.86
CA SER A 177 4.26 20.26 -2.03
C SER A 177 3.65 18.85 -2.13
N LEU A 178 4.34 17.81 -1.65
CA LEU A 178 3.80 16.45 -1.63
C LEU A 178 2.84 16.26 -0.47
N PHE A 179 3.15 16.86 0.67
CA PHE A 179 2.30 16.87 1.84
C PHE A 179 0.97 17.58 1.54
N ASP A 180 1.02 18.77 0.93
CA ASP A 180 -0.16 19.52 0.47
C ASP A 180 -1.06 18.65 -0.38
N TRP A 181 -0.46 17.94 -1.33
CA TRP A 181 -1.19 17.08 -2.24
C TRP A 181 -1.90 15.94 -1.50
N VAL A 182 -1.27 15.33 -0.50
CA VAL A 182 -1.90 14.29 0.34
C VAL A 182 -3.10 14.85 1.10
N ILE A 183 -2.93 15.97 1.80
CA ILE A 183 -3.99 16.57 2.62
C ILE A 183 -5.15 17.06 1.73
N GLU A 184 -4.86 17.75 0.62
CA GLU A 184 -5.87 18.18 -0.36
C GLU A 184 -6.68 17.00 -0.90
N ASN A 185 -6.03 15.87 -1.17
CA ASN A 185 -6.67 14.69 -1.71
C ASN A 185 -7.64 14.08 -0.70
N ILE A 186 -7.22 13.97 0.56
CA ILE A 186 -8.08 13.44 1.64
C ILE A 186 -9.26 14.38 1.87
N ILE A 187 -9.03 15.69 2.02
CA ILE A 187 -10.11 16.68 2.23
C ILE A 187 -11.12 16.66 1.08
N ARG A 188 -10.65 16.54 -0.17
CA ARG A 188 -11.55 16.46 -1.33
C ARG A 188 -12.43 15.22 -1.28
N ASN A 189 -11.85 14.07 -0.93
CA ASN A 189 -12.61 12.83 -0.77
C ASN A 189 -13.65 12.95 0.36
N SER A 190 -13.31 13.62 1.48
CA SER A 190 -14.25 13.91 2.55
C SER A 190 -15.39 14.84 2.10
N LEU A 191 -15.09 15.92 1.37
CA LEU A 191 -16.11 16.81 0.80
C LEU A 191 -17.09 16.08 -0.13
N ASP A 192 -16.57 15.17 -0.96
CA ASP A 192 -17.36 14.32 -1.84
C ASP A 192 -18.22 13.30 -1.06
N ALA A 193 -17.71 12.76 0.05
CA ALA A 193 -18.43 11.80 0.87
C ALA A 193 -19.60 12.42 1.67
N MET A 194 -19.52 13.73 1.91
CA MET A 194 -20.50 14.54 2.63
C MET A 194 -21.54 15.22 1.72
N ASP A 195 -21.44 15.06 0.39
CA ASP A 195 -22.31 15.75 -0.58
C ASP A 195 -22.38 17.28 -0.33
N GLY A 196 -21.27 17.88 0.13
CA GLY A 196 -21.15 19.32 0.35
C GLY A 196 -21.84 19.87 1.62
N LYS A 197 -22.17 19.04 2.60
CA LYS A 197 -22.67 19.47 3.92
C LYS A 197 -22.13 18.57 5.04
N GLY A 198 -21.61 19.16 6.10
CA GLY A 198 -21.10 18.42 7.25
C GLY A 198 -19.91 19.08 7.90
N GLU A 199 -19.12 18.29 8.61
CA GLU A 199 -17.96 18.76 9.35
C GLU A 199 -16.72 17.93 8.98
N ILE A 200 -15.59 18.61 8.82
CA ILE A 200 -14.27 17.98 8.72
C ILE A 200 -13.45 18.42 9.92
N HIS A 201 -13.02 17.46 10.73
CA HIS A 201 -12.13 17.67 11.85
C HIS A 201 -10.74 17.14 11.53
N ILE A 202 -9.72 17.97 11.73
CA ILE A 202 -8.32 17.59 11.56
C ILE A 202 -7.65 17.69 12.92
N GLN A 203 -7.22 16.54 13.45
CA GLN A 203 -6.52 16.45 14.72
C GLN A 203 -5.05 16.08 14.48
N VAL A 204 -4.14 16.86 15.05
CA VAL A 204 -2.69 16.63 14.95
C VAL A 204 -2.14 16.29 16.33
N ASN A 205 -1.72 15.04 16.50
CA ASN A 205 -1.13 14.55 17.74
C ASN A 205 0.37 14.30 17.53
N ASP A 206 1.21 15.11 18.16
CA ASP A 206 2.64 14.90 18.22
C ASP A 206 2.98 13.97 19.40
N GLU A 207 3.30 12.72 19.07
CA GLU A 207 3.69 11.66 20.00
C GLU A 207 5.21 11.45 20.00
N VAL A 208 5.72 10.69 20.99
CA VAL A 208 7.18 10.51 21.18
C VAL A 208 7.90 9.96 19.94
N ALA A 209 7.26 9.10 19.16
CA ALA A 209 7.90 8.43 18.02
C ALA A 209 7.40 8.90 16.65
N GLN A 210 6.27 9.59 16.59
CA GLN A 210 5.58 9.90 15.35
C GLN A 210 4.58 11.04 15.54
N ILE A 211 4.21 11.67 14.42
CA ILE A 211 3.11 12.62 14.38
C ILE A 211 1.93 11.92 13.71
N ILE A 212 0.79 11.91 14.39
CA ILE A 212 -0.47 11.36 13.90
C ILE A 212 -1.35 12.51 13.43
N ILE A 213 -1.87 12.39 12.20
CA ILE A 213 -2.81 13.35 11.61
C ILE A 213 -4.10 12.59 11.31
N ASP A 214 -5.13 12.83 12.12
CA ASP A 214 -6.45 12.25 11.95
C ASP A 214 -7.34 13.25 11.20
N ILE A 215 -7.88 12.82 10.06
CA ILE A 215 -8.84 13.61 9.27
C ILE A 215 -10.17 12.87 9.31
N GLN A 216 -11.14 13.42 10.02
CA GLN A 216 -12.47 12.85 10.20
C GLN A 216 -13.51 13.69 9.47
N ASP A 217 -14.42 13.03 8.76
CA ASP A 217 -15.60 13.66 8.18
C ASP A 217 -16.91 13.04 8.69
N THR A 218 -18.01 13.78 8.52
CA THR A 218 -19.36 13.34 8.88
C THR A 218 -20.12 12.76 7.69
N GLY A 219 -19.42 12.26 6.67
CA GLY A 219 -20.01 11.71 5.45
C GLY A 219 -20.59 10.31 5.65
N LYS A 220 -20.98 9.68 4.54
CA LYS A 220 -21.57 8.34 4.51
C LYS A 220 -20.63 7.19 4.93
N GLY A 221 -19.35 7.49 5.14
CA GLY A 221 -18.32 6.49 5.45
C GLY A 221 -18.03 5.53 4.30
N ILE A 222 -17.24 4.50 4.59
CA ILE A 222 -16.76 3.50 3.63
C ILE A 222 -17.34 2.14 4.02
N SER A 223 -17.93 1.43 3.06
CA SER A 223 -18.46 0.09 3.34
C SER A 223 -17.33 -0.90 3.65
N PRO A 224 -17.55 -1.89 4.55
CA PRO A 224 -16.49 -2.84 4.94
C PRO A 224 -15.89 -3.62 3.78
N GLN A 225 -16.67 -3.87 2.72
CA GLN A 225 -16.20 -4.57 1.52
C GLN A 225 -15.20 -3.74 0.71
N ASN A 226 -15.26 -2.42 0.82
CA ASN A 226 -14.46 -1.49 0.02
C ASN A 226 -13.19 -1.04 0.76
N THR A 227 -13.09 -1.19 2.08
CA THR A 227 -11.97 -0.70 2.89
C THR A 227 -10.60 -1.21 2.43
N LYS A 228 -10.51 -2.41 1.85
CA LYS A 228 -9.25 -2.93 1.29
C LYS A 228 -8.92 -2.41 -0.11
N LYS A 229 -9.92 -1.91 -0.83
CA LYS A 229 -9.84 -1.51 -2.23
C LYS A 229 -9.65 0.00 -2.43
N ILE A 230 -9.92 0.82 -1.42
CA ILE A 230 -9.85 2.29 -1.54
C ILE A 230 -8.46 2.83 -1.89
N PHE A 231 -7.40 2.03 -1.68
CA PHE A 231 -6.04 2.36 -2.06
C PHE A 231 -5.60 1.71 -3.39
N GLU A 232 -6.46 0.91 -4.03
CA GLU A 232 -6.18 0.34 -5.34
C GLU A 232 -6.30 1.43 -6.42
N PRO A 233 -5.30 1.58 -7.32
CA PRO A 233 -5.37 2.54 -8.41
C PRO A 233 -6.62 2.37 -9.27
N GLY A 234 -7.35 3.47 -9.52
CA GLY A 234 -8.55 3.48 -10.35
C GLY A 234 -9.85 3.04 -9.66
N PHE A 235 -9.80 2.62 -8.40
CA PHE A 235 -11.00 2.34 -7.62
C PHE A 235 -11.80 3.62 -7.34
N SER A 236 -13.11 3.60 -7.63
CA SER A 236 -14.03 4.69 -7.30
C SER A 236 -15.44 4.15 -7.15
N THR A 237 -16.17 4.64 -6.15
CA THR A 237 -17.60 4.34 -5.95
C THR A 237 -18.52 5.39 -6.56
N LYS A 238 -17.95 6.43 -7.21
CA LYS A 238 -18.75 7.45 -7.90
C LYS A 238 -19.33 6.85 -9.18
N LYS A 239 -20.62 7.09 -9.44
CA LYS A 239 -21.18 6.82 -10.77
C LYS A 239 -20.43 7.70 -11.77
N ARG A 240 -19.86 7.09 -12.81
CA ARG A 240 -19.40 7.84 -13.98
C ARG A 240 -20.65 8.27 -14.73
N ASP A 241 -20.99 9.55 -14.64
CA ASP A 241 -21.94 10.15 -15.58
C ASP A 241 -21.22 10.22 -16.93
N GLY A 242 -21.54 9.28 -17.83
CA GLY A 242 -20.95 9.20 -19.17
C GLY A 242 -20.57 7.78 -19.59
N ALA A 243 -21.58 6.96 -19.86
CA ALA A 243 -21.56 5.90 -20.86
C ALA A 243 -22.90 5.96 -21.62
#